data_AF-A0AAW2MUI6-F1
#
_entry.id   AF-A0AAW2MUI6-F1
#
_cell.length_a   1.000
_cell.length_b   1.000
_cell.length_c   1.000
_cell.angle_alpha   90.00
_cell.angle_beta   90.00
_cell.angle_gamma   90.00
#
_symmetry.space_group_name_H-M   'P 1'
#
loop_
_entity.id
_entity.type
_entity.pdbx_description
1 polymer ?
#
loop_
_entity_poly.entity_id
_entity_poly.type
_entity_poly.pdbx_seq_one_letter_code
_entity_poly.pdbx_strand_id
1 'polypeptide(L)'
;MENPHSYVHSNIAGLVTLLEACKNADPQPAIVWASSSSVYGLNEKTPFSESDLTDRPASLYAATKKAGEEITHTYNHIYGLSITGLRFFTVYGPWGRPDMAYFSFTRNILQGKPITIYRGKNRVDLARDFTYIDDIVKGCVASLDTAKKSTGSGGKKRRPAQYRIFNLGNTSPVTVPMMVGILEKQLKLKARRRRWKCRETATFRSRTRI
;
A
#
# COMPACT_ATOMS: atom_id res chain seq x y z
N MET A 1 -2.10 -10.26 -15.66
CA MET A 1 -1.71 -8.92 -15.18
C MET A 1 -2.07 -7.96 -16.31
N GLU A 2 -2.88 -6.94 -16.04
CA GLU A 2 -3.24 -5.95 -17.06
C GLU A 2 -2.25 -4.78 -17.03
N ASN A 3 -1.77 -4.36 -18.20
CA ASN A 3 -0.87 -3.22 -18.43
C ASN A 3 0.35 -3.12 -17.47
N PRO A 4 1.30 -4.07 -17.51
CA PRO A 4 2.48 -4.07 -16.63
C PRO A 4 3.36 -2.82 -16.78
N HIS A 5 3.43 -2.23 -17.98
CA HIS A 5 4.22 -1.03 -18.24
C HIS A 5 3.77 0.18 -17.41
N SER A 6 2.46 0.30 -17.15
CA SER A 6 1.93 1.41 -16.33
C SER A 6 2.54 1.45 -14.92
N TYR A 7 2.83 0.30 -14.32
CA TYR A 7 3.46 0.21 -13.01
C TYR A 7 4.90 0.71 -13.03
N VAL A 8 5.69 0.31 -14.02
CA VAL A 8 7.09 0.75 -14.14
C VAL A 8 7.14 2.24 -14.44
N HIS A 9 6.35 2.71 -15.39
CA HIS A 9 6.30 4.12 -15.75
C HIS A 9 5.90 5.00 -14.56
N SER A 10 4.81 4.66 -13.87
CA SER A 10 4.29 5.51 -12.79
C SER A 10 5.11 5.37 -11.50
N ASN A 11 5.45 4.14 -11.09
CA ASN A 11 6.06 3.91 -9.78
C ASN A 11 7.57 4.08 -9.78
N ILE A 12 8.25 3.83 -10.91
CA ILE A 12 9.72 3.93 -11.01
C ILE A 12 10.10 5.24 -11.71
N ALA A 13 9.73 5.40 -12.98
CA ALA A 13 10.12 6.58 -13.74
C ALA A 13 9.53 7.87 -13.15
N GLY A 14 8.25 7.83 -12.75
CA GLY A 14 7.60 8.95 -12.07
C GLY A 14 8.26 9.31 -10.73
N LEU A 15 8.64 8.31 -9.92
CA LEU A 15 9.34 8.54 -8.66
C LEU A 15 10.71 9.20 -8.88
N VAL A 16 11.51 8.67 -9.80
CA VAL A 16 12.82 9.25 -10.15
C VAL A 16 12.67 10.68 -10.65
N THR A 17 11.66 10.95 -11.49
CA THR A 17 11.37 12.30 -11.99
C THR A 17 11.13 13.29 -10.86
N LEU A 18 10.33 12.91 -9.85
CA LEU A 18 10.07 13.75 -8.67
C LEU A 18 11.34 13.92 -7.81
N LEU A 19 12.12 12.86 -7.63
CA LEU A 19 13.35 12.93 -6.84
C LEU A 19 14.41 13.83 -7.51
N GLU A 20 14.52 13.82 -8.83
CA GLU A 20 15.38 14.74 -9.58
C GLU A 20 14.94 16.20 -9.40
N ALA A 21 13.64 16.47 -9.43
CA ALA A 21 13.11 17.80 -9.16
C ALA A 21 13.42 18.24 -7.71
N CYS A 22 13.20 17.37 -6.71
CA CYS A 22 13.51 17.65 -5.31
C CYS A 22 15.01 17.85 -5.07
N LYS A 23 15.88 17.09 -5.75
CA LYS A 23 17.34 17.23 -5.68
C LYS A 23 17.80 18.61 -6.13
N ASN A 24 17.17 19.15 -7.17
CA ASN A 24 17.55 20.43 -7.78
C ASN A 24 16.89 21.64 -7.11
N ALA A 25 15.92 21.43 -6.21
CA ALA A 25 15.30 22.49 -5.43
C ALA A 25 16.27 23.06 -4.37
N ASP A 26 16.14 24.35 -4.07
CA ASP A 26 16.85 25.01 -2.98
C ASP A 26 15.88 25.89 -2.17
N PRO A 27 15.63 25.58 -0.88
CA PRO A 27 16.13 24.41 -0.17
C PRO A 27 15.52 23.10 -0.67
N GLN A 28 16.30 22.01 -0.62
CA GLN A 28 15.79 20.67 -0.89
C GLN A 28 14.69 20.29 0.11
N PRO A 29 13.52 19.82 -0.34
CA PRO A 29 12.41 19.49 0.56
C PRO A 29 12.68 18.20 1.35
N ALA A 30 11.95 18.04 2.45
CA ALA A 30 11.74 16.72 3.05
C ALA A 30 10.64 15.98 2.28
N ILE A 31 10.78 14.67 2.11
CA ILE A 31 9.92 13.87 1.24
C ILE A 31 9.26 12.77 2.07
N VAL A 32 7.94 12.70 2.00
CA VAL A 32 7.16 11.54 2.44
C VAL A 32 6.57 10.87 1.22
N TRP A 33 6.78 9.56 1.07
CA TRP A 33 6.33 8.83 -0.11
C TRP A 33 5.63 7.51 0.26
N ALA A 34 4.76 7.06 -0.64
CA ALA A 34 3.96 5.86 -0.43
C ALA A 34 4.67 4.60 -0.92
N SER A 35 5.24 3.85 0.02
CA SER A 35 5.52 2.42 -0.16
C SER A 35 4.22 1.61 0.05
N SER A 36 4.30 0.32 0.34
CA SER A 36 3.15 -0.56 0.47
C SER A 36 3.49 -1.78 1.32
N SER A 37 2.57 -2.24 2.16
CA SER A 37 2.74 -3.52 2.88
C SER A 37 2.92 -4.72 1.95
N SER A 38 2.59 -4.59 0.66
CA SER A 38 2.84 -5.63 -0.34
C SER A 38 4.32 -5.97 -0.51
N VAL A 39 5.26 -5.12 -0.08
CA VAL A 39 6.70 -5.42 -0.14
C VAL A 39 7.08 -6.62 0.73
N TYR A 40 6.30 -6.93 1.77
CA TYR A 40 6.45 -8.16 2.56
C TYR A 40 6.19 -9.43 1.76
N GLY A 41 5.52 -9.33 0.61
CA GLY A 41 5.48 -10.38 -0.40
C GLY A 41 5.03 -11.74 0.12
N LEU A 42 5.94 -12.71 0.07
CA LEU A 42 5.72 -14.10 0.49
C LEU A 42 6.14 -14.38 1.94
N ASN A 43 6.37 -13.36 2.76
CA ASN A 43 6.70 -13.55 4.18
C ASN A 43 5.53 -14.21 4.93
N GLU A 44 5.85 -15.24 5.73
CA GLU A 44 4.87 -15.96 6.55
C GLU A 44 4.87 -15.47 8.01
N LYS A 45 5.98 -14.86 8.46
CA LYS A 45 6.10 -14.26 9.80
C LYS A 45 5.05 -13.16 9.98
N THR A 46 4.30 -13.23 11.07
CA THR A 46 3.40 -12.16 11.52
C THR A 46 3.59 -11.93 13.03
N PRO A 47 3.48 -10.67 13.52
CA PRO A 47 3.27 -9.44 12.76
C PRO A 47 4.48 -9.05 11.91
N PHE A 48 4.23 -8.31 10.82
CA PHE A 48 5.30 -7.79 9.97
C PHE A 48 6.03 -6.65 10.67
N SER A 49 7.36 -6.66 10.57
CA SER A 49 8.26 -5.64 11.09
C SER A 49 8.95 -4.90 9.96
N GLU A 50 9.27 -3.62 10.13
CA GLU A 50 10.06 -2.84 9.17
C GLU A 50 11.47 -3.43 8.95
N SER A 51 11.98 -4.17 9.94
CA SER A 51 13.25 -4.91 9.87
C SER A 51 13.16 -6.25 9.14
N ASP A 52 11.98 -6.72 8.75
CA ASP A 52 11.86 -7.97 8.01
C ASP A 52 12.39 -7.83 6.57
N LEU A 53 13.02 -8.90 6.07
CA LEU A 53 13.47 -8.98 4.67
C LEU A 53 12.27 -8.90 3.72
N THR A 54 12.45 -8.21 2.59
CA THR A 54 11.36 -7.89 1.62
C THR A 54 11.75 -8.30 0.19
N ASP A 55 12.63 -9.28 0.06
CA ASP A 55 13.28 -9.66 -1.21
C ASP A 55 12.49 -10.69 -2.03
N ARG A 56 11.30 -11.07 -1.54
CA ARG A 56 10.42 -12.07 -2.18
C ARG A 56 9.06 -11.47 -2.53
N PRO A 57 8.98 -10.46 -3.41
CA PRO A 57 7.73 -9.79 -3.76
C PRO A 57 6.77 -10.76 -4.48
N ALA A 58 5.51 -10.76 -4.06
CA ALA A 58 4.47 -11.64 -4.63
C ALA A 58 3.79 -11.07 -5.90
N SER A 59 4.18 -9.88 -6.35
CA SER A 59 3.61 -9.21 -7.54
C SER A 59 4.57 -8.18 -8.12
N LEU A 60 4.38 -7.80 -9.38
CA LEU A 60 5.14 -6.71 -10.00
C LEU A 60 4.90 -5.36 -9.29
N TYR A 61 3.67 -5.09 -8.81
CA TYR A 61 3.42 -3.91 -7.98
C TYR A 61 4.30 -3.90 -6.73
N ALA A 62 4.36 -5.02 -5.99
CA ALA A 62 5.22 -5.16 -4.82
C ALA A 62 6.69 -4.94 -5.16
N ALA A 63 7.16 -5.53 -6.26
CA ALA A 63 8.53 -5.36 -6.74
C ALA A 63 8.83 -3.88 -7.05
N THR A 64 7.92 -3.16 -7.72
CA THR A 64 8.12 -1.74 -8.01
C THR A 64 8.15 -0.86 -6.75
N LYS A 65 7.35 -1.19 -5.74
CA LYS A 65 7.38 -0.48 -4.45
C LYS A 65 8.67 -0.76 -3.68
N LYS A 66 9.16 -2.01 -3.68
CA LYS A 66 10.46 -2.35 -3.09
C LYS A 66 11.62 -1.67 -3.82
N ALA A 67 11.60 -1.65 -5.15
CA ALA A 67 12.57 -0.88 -5.93
C ALA A 67 12.54 0.61 -5.60
N GLY A 68 11.35 1.19 -5.35
CA GLY A 68 11.23 2.56 -4.85
C GLY A 68 11.91 2.80 -3.50
N GLU A 69 11.89 1.84 -2.57
CA GLU A 69 12.65 1.92 -1.31
C GLU A 69 14.16 1.96 -1.56
N GLU A 70 14.68 1.14 -2.46
CA GLU A 70 16.12 1.14 -2.79
C GLU A 70 16.55 2.42 -3.54
N ILE A 71 15.71 2.90 -4.46
CA ILE A 71 15.93 4.14 -5.19
C ILE A 71 15.96 5.33 -4.22
N THR A 72 14.96 5.44 -3.34
CA THR A 72 14.91 6.55 -2.38
C THR A 72 16.04 6.49 -1.36
N HIS A 73 16.44 5.30 -0.90
CA HIS A 73 17.64 5.13 -0.09
C HIS A 73 18.89 5.67 -0.81
N THR A 74 19.06 5.33 -2.09
CA THR A 74 20.17 5.83 -2.92
C THR A 74 20.17 7.36 -3.02
N TYR A 75 19.01 7.97 -3.25
CA TYR A 75 18.88 9.43 -3.34
C TYR A 75 19.16 10.13 -2.01
N ASN A 76 18.70 9.57 -0.88
CA ASN A 76 19.09 10.04 0.44
C ASN A 76 20.62 9.92 0.63
N HIS A 77 21.20 8.78 0.25
CA HIS A 77 22.61 8.50 0.44
C HIS A 77 23.52 9.43 -0.35
N ILE A 78 23.23 9.65 -1.64
CA ILE A 78 24.08 10.43 -2.56
C ILE A 78 23.81 11.92 -2.46
N TYR A 79 22.53 12.31 -2.36
CA TYR A 79 22.14 13.72 -2.46
C TYR A 79 21.73 14.36 -1.14
N GLY A 80 21.58 13.58 -0.06
CA GLY A 80 21.21 14.12 1.24
C GLY A 80 19.74 14.54 1.35
N LEU A 81 18.86 13.96 0.54
CA LEU A 81 17.42 14.16 0.67
C LEU A 81 16.90 13.50 1.96
N SER A 82 16.16 14.23 2.79
CA SER A 82 15.46 13.68 3.94
C SER A 82 14.19 12.96 3.45
N ILE A 83 14.12 11.64 3.65
CA ILE A 83 13.06 10.82 3.05
C ILE A 83 12.45 9.89 4.11
N THR A 84 11.13 9.82 4.11
CA THR A 84 10.35 8.85 4.90
C THR A 84 9.42 8.07 3.97
N GLY A 85 9.59 6.76 3.91
CA GLY A 85 8.69 5.87 3.17
C GLY A 85 7.64 5.25 4.10
N LEU A 86 6.38 5.27 3.68
CA LEU A 86 5.26 4.73 4.45
C LEU A 86 4.72 3.47 3.75
N ARG A 87 4.81 2.32 4.43
CA ARG A 87 4.23 1.06 3.99
C ARG A 87 2.77 1.02 4.41
N PHE A 88 1.89 1.48 3.52
CA PHE A 88 0.46 1.48 3.76
C PHE A 88 -0.12 0.06 3.80
N PHE A 89 -0.95 -0.19 4.81
CA PHE A 89 -1.86 -1.35 4.86
C PHE A 89 -3.21 -0.99 4.23
N THR A 90 -4.27 -1.78 4.48
CA THR A 90 -5.54 -1.57 3.77
C THR A 90 -6.25 -0.34 4.32
N VAL A 91 -6.32 0.73 3.54
CA VAL A 91 -6.99 1.97 3.96
C VAL A 91 -8.46 1.94 3.58
N TYR A 92 -9.34 2.36 4.50
CA TYR A 92 -10.77 2.53 4.24
C TYR A 92 -11.31 3.85 4.78
N GLY A 93 -12.40 4.33 4.18
CA GLY A 93 -13.08 5.54 4.62
C GLY A 93 -13.89 6.21 3.50
N PRO A 94 -14.48 7.39 3.78
CA PRO A 94 -15.10 8.24 2.77
C PRO A 94 -14.17 8.53 1.58
N TRP A 95 -14.74 8.71 0.39
CA TRP A 95 -13.99 8.93 -0.86
C TRP A 95 -13.02 7.78 -1.22
N GLY A 96 -13.26 6.62 -0.63
CA GLY A 96 -12.50 5.40 -0.86
C GLY A 96 -12.56 4.91 -2.30
N ARG A 97 -11.53 4.14 -2.66
CA ARG A 97 -11.42 3.51 -3.98
C ARG A 97 -12.57 2.51 -4.21
N PRO A 98 -13.32 2.61 -5.32
CA PRO A 98 -14.50 1.78 -5.56
C PRO A 98 -14.17 0.30 -5.83
N ASP A 99 -12.92 -0.01 -6.20
CA ASP A 99 -12.46 -1.37 -6.45
C ASP A 99 -12.03 -2.12 -5.17
N MET A 100 -11.89 -1.41 -4.03
CA MET A 100 -11.53 -2.01 -2.74
C MET A 100 -12.72 -2.73 -2.10
N ALA A 101 -12.42 -3.77 -1.32
CA ALA A 101 -13.42 -4.71 -0.81
C ALA A 101 -14.57 -4.04 -0.02
N TYR A 102 -14.26 -3.11 0.90
CA TYR A 102 -15.28 -2.43 1.71
C TYR A 102 -16.27 -1.63 0.84
N PHE A 103 -15.78 -0.90 -0.17
CA PHE A 103 -16.61 -0.08 -1.04
C PHE A 103 -17.43 -0.97 -1.99
N SER A 104 -16.77 -1.91 -2.66
CA SER A 104 -17.40 -2.81 -3.62
C SER A 104 -18.48 -3.67 -2.94
N PHE A 105 -18.24 -4.16 -1.72
CA PHE A 105 -19.24 -4.92 -0.98
C PHE A 105 -20.41 -4.04 -0.54
N THR A 106 -20.15 -2.85 0.00
CA THR A 106 -21.21 -1.89 0.36
C THR A 106 -22.11 -1.59 -0.85
N ARG A 107 -21.53 -1.27 -2.00
CA ARG A 107 -22.26 -1.02 -3.26
C ARG A 107 -23.10 -2.22 -3.67
N ASN A 108 -22.53 -3.43 -3.65
CA ASN A 108 -23.23 -4.63 -4.07
C ASN A 108 -24.38 -5.00 -3.13
N ILE A 109 -24.19 -4.84 -1.81
CA ILE A 109 -25.25 -5.08 -0.81
C ILE A 109 -26.42 -4.12 -1.05
N LEU A 110 -26.14 -2.82 -1.18
CA LEU A 110 -27.16 -1.80 -1.46
C LEU A 110 -27.91 -2.06 -2.77
N GLN A 111 -27.24 -2.61 -3.79
CA GLN A 111 -27.84 -2.94 -5.09
C GLN A 111 -28.46 -4.35 -5.15
N GLY A 112 -28.49 -5.10 -4.04
CA GLY A 112 -28.96 -6.50 -4.03
C GLY A 112 -28.12 -7.45 -4.91
N LYS A 113 -26.91 -7.04 -5.29
CA LYS A 113 -25.96 -7.83 -6.10
C LYS A 113 -25.14 -8.76 -5.22
N PRO A 114 -24.76 -9.94 -5.74
CA PRO A 114 -23.98 -10.86 -4.95
C PRO A 114 -22.52 -10.41 -4.74
N ILE A 115 -22.00 -10.58 -3.53
CA ILE A 115 -20.58 -10.40 -3.20
C ILE A 115 -19.81 -11.72 -3.34
N THR A 116 -18.52 -11.61 -3.66
CA THR A 116 -17.59 -12.76 -3.73
C THR A 116 -16.57 -12.63 -2.61
N ILE A 117 -16.53 -13.61 -1.71
CA ILE A 117 -15.54 -13.68 -0.63
C ILE A 117 -14.50 -14.74 -1.01
N TYR A 118 -13.22 -14.34 -0.98
CA TYR A 118 -12.10 -15.23 -1.21
C TYR A 118 -11.54 -15.73 0.11
N ARG A 119 -11.19 -17.02 0.15
CA ARG A 119 -10.50 -17.66 1.29
C ARG A 119 -9.08 -18.05 0.89
N GLY A 120 -8.19 -18.08 1.88
CA GLY A 120 -6.83 -18.57 1.72
C GLY A 120 -6.78 -20.09 1.53
N LYS A 121 -5.56 -20.64 1.49
CA LYS A 121 -5.33 -22.09 1.52
C LYS A 121 -6.05 -22.70 2.73
N ASN A 122 -6.53 -23.93 2.59
CA ASN A 122 -7.26 -24.67 3.64
C ASN A 122 -8.54 -23.99 4.14
N ARG A 123 -9.18 -23.13 3.32
CA ARG A 123 -10.41 -22.39 3.66
C ARG A 123 -10.27 -21.44 4.85
N VAL A 124 -9.05 -21.03 5.17
CA VAL A 124 -8.80 -20.02 6.22
C VAL A 124 -9.30 -18.66 5.74
N ASP A 125 -10.05 -17.97 6.60
CA ASP A 125 -10.52 -16.61 6.29
C ASP A 125 -9.34 -15.65 6.24
N LEU A 126 -9.29 -14.86 5.17
CA LEU A 126 -8.25 -13.86 5.01
C LEU A 126 -8.48 -12.72 6.00
N ALA A 127 -7.54 -12.54 6.91
CA ALA A 127 -7.48 -11.35 7.74
C ALA A 127 -6.75 -10.22 7.00
N ARG A 128 -7.24 -9.00 7.16
CA ARG A 128 -6.59 -7.80 6.65
C ARG A 128 -6.56 -6.78 7.76
N ASP A 129 -5.44 -6.09 7.82
CA ASP A 129 -5.30 -4.89 8.62
C ASP A 129 -5.99 -3.75 7.86
N PHE A 130 -7.08 -3.23 8.46
CA PHE A 130 -7.85 -2.10 7.97
C PHE A 130 -7.61 -0.88 8.86
N THR A 131 -7.13 0.20 8.27
CA THR A 131 -6.87 1.47 8.95
C THR A 131 -7.79 2.55 8.39
N TYR A 132 -8.45 3.30 9.27
CA TYR A 132 -9.35 4.36 8.85
C TYR A 132 -8.57 5.55 8.26
N ILE A 133 -9.15 6.22 7.27
CA ILE A 133 -8.47 7.27 6.51
C ILE A 133 -7.96 8.42 7.39
N ASP A 134 -8.67 8.79 8.45
CA ASP A 134 -8.24 9.89 9.32
C ASP A 134 -6.95 9.54 10.08
N ASP A 135 -6.78 8.28 10.48
CA ASP A 135 -5.57 7.83 11.17
C ASP A 135 -4.39 7.73 10.20
N ILE A 136 -4.66 7.35 8.95
CA ILE A 136 -3.69 7.41 7.87
C ILE A 136 -3.22 8.85 7.61
N VAL A 137 -4.15 9.81 7.54
CA VAL A 137 -3.84 11.23 7.36
C VAL A 137 -2.99 11.74 8.52
N LYS A 138 -3.35 11.44 9.78
CA LYS A 138 -2.55 11.79 10.96
C LYS A 138 -1.13 11.23 10.85
N GLY A 139 -0.97 9.97 10.43
CA GLY A 139 0.34 9.34 10.25
C GLY A 139 1.20 10.00 9.17
N CYS A 140 0.59 10.40 8.04
CA CYS A 140 1.28 11.14 6.98
C CYS A 140 1.76 12.51 7.47
N VAL A 141 0.89 13.27 8.15
CA VAL A 141 1.22 14.61 8.68
C VAL A 141 2.31 14.49 9.76
N ALA A 142 2.17 13.57 10.71
CA ALA A 142 3.18 13.34 11.74
C ALA A 142 4.55 12.92 11.15
N SER A 143 4.54 12.19 10.03
CA SER A 143 5.77 11.82 9.31
C SER A 143 6.48 13.04 8.73
N LEU A 144 5.73 14.03 8.23
CA LEU A 144 6.25 15.31 7.76
C LEU A 144 6.74 16.18 8.94
N ASP A 145 5.94 16.31 10.00
CA ASP A 145 6.28 17.14 11.17
C ASP A 145 7.56 16.67 11.87
N THR A 146 7.80 15.36 11.87
CA THR A 146 9.00 14.75 12.47
C THR A 146 10.17 14.61 11.48
N ALA A 147 9.99 15.03 10.23
CA ALA A 147 11.05 14.97 9.24
C ALA A 147 12.14 16.01 9.53
N LYS A 148 13.39 15.56 9.49
CA LYS A 148 14.55 16.48 9.55
C LYS A 148 14.73 17.17 8.20
N LYS A 149 15.43 18.31 8.20
CA LYS A 149 15.82 18.98 6.95
C LYS A 149 16.75 18.09 6.12
N SER A 150 16.57 18.16 4.80
CA SER A 150 17.56 17.66 3.84
C SER A 150 18.91 18.36 4.06
N THR A 151 19.97 17.68 3.67
CA THR A 151 21.36 18.10 3.94
C THR A 151 22.16 18.33 2.66
N GLY A 152 21.54 18.15 1.50
CA GLY A 152 22.13 18.49 0.21
C GLY A 152 21.85 19.92 -0.23
N SER A 153 22.65 20.37 -1.20
CA SER A 153 22.50 21.62 -1.92
C SER A 153 23.33 21.55 -3.21
N GLY A 154 22.86 22.13 -4.31
CA GLY A 154 23.57 22.09 -5.60
C GLY A 154 23.85 20.67 -6.10
N GLY A 155 22.95 19.72 -5.81
CA GLY A 155 23.11 18.31 -6.22
C GLY A 155 24.20 17.54 -5.45
N LYS A 156 24.72 18.05 -4.33
CA LYS A 156 25.70 17.34 -3.49
C LYS A 156 25.25 17.26 -2.04
N LYS A 157 25.39 16.09 -1.43
CA LYS A 157 25.18 15.87 0.01
C LYS A 157 26.31 16.51 0.83
N ARG A 158 25.95 17.24 1.88
CA ARG A 158 26.95 17.81 2.82
C ARG A 158 27.20 16.92 4.04
N ARG A 159 26.18 16.19 4.50
CA ARG A 159 26.25 15.26 5.66
C ARG A 159 25.11 14.23 5.59
N PRO A 160 25.09 13.16 6.39
CA PRO A 160 23.96 12.22 6.44
C PRO A 160 22.61 12.92 6.68
N ALA A 161 21.60 12.53 5.89
CA ALA A 161 20.21 12.97 6.03
C ALA A 161 19.36 11.84 6.61
N GLN A 162 18.20 12.17 7.17
CA GLN A 162 17.30 11.18 7.76
C GLN A 162 16.67 10.31 6.66
N TYR A 163 16.77 8.99 6.83
CA TYR A 163 16.04 7.99 6.04
C TYR A 163 15.25 7.10 6.98
N ARG A 164 13.95 6.95 6.73
CA ARG A 164 13.04 6.16 7.59
C ARG A 164 12.06 5.37 6.73
N ILE A 165 11.72 4.17 7.18
CA ILE A 165 10.60 3.39 6.67
C ILE A 165 9.70 3.03 7.86
N PHE A 166 8.40 3.23 7.71
CA PHE A 166 7.41 2.87 8.73
C PHE A 166 6.26 2.08 8.14
N ASN A 167 5.76 1.11 8.90
CA ASN A 167 4.45 0.53 8.69
C ASN A 167 3.38 1.54 9.12
N LEU A 168 2.47 1.86 8.19
CA LEU A 168 1.32 2.70 8.49
C LEU A 168 0.05 1.85 8.32
N GLY A 169 -0.30 1.20 9.42
CA GLY A 169 -1.38 0.22 9.54
C GLY A 169 -1.92 0.20 10.96
N ASN A 170 -2.92 -0.65 11.20
CA ASN A 170 -3.47 -0.90 12.53
C ASN A 170 -2.93 -2.25 13.07
N THR A 171 -2.95 -2.45 14.38
CA THR A 171 -2.47 -3.70 15.01
C THR A 171 -3.56 -4.77 15.11
N SER A 172 -4.78 -4.48 14.65
CA SER A 172 -5.96 -5.34 14.82
C SER A 172 -6.47 -5.90 13.48
N PRO A 173 -6.04 -7.11 13.09
CA PRO A 173 -6.51 -7.75 11.86
C PRO A 173 -8.01 -8.08 11.93
N VAL A 174 -8.77 -7.70 10.90
CA VAL A 174 -10.19 -8.03 10.76
C VAL A 174 -10.38 -8.99 9.60
N THR A 175 -11.17 -10.05 9.81
CA THR A 175 -11.47 -11.02 8.76
C THR A 175 -12.52 -10.48 7.79
N VAL A 176 -12.44 -10.90 6.52
CA VAL A 176 -13.44 -10.49 5.52
C VAL A 176 -14.89 -10.82 5.93
N PRO A 177 -15.21 -12.01 6.50
CA PRO A 177 -16.55 -12.28 7.00
C PRO A 177 -17.00 -11.35 8.12
N MET A 178 -16.10 -10.99 9.05
CA MET A 178 -16.40 -10.03 10.12
C MET A 178 -16.72 -8.65 9.54
N MET A 179 -15.92 -8.17 8.58
CA MET A 179 -16.20 -6.92 7.86
C MET A 179 -17.58 -6.95 7.18
N VAL A 180 -17.93 -8.05 6.49
CA VAL A 180 -19.26 -8.20 5.87
C VAL A 180 -20.37 -8.15 6.93
N GLY A 181 -20.19 -8.82 8.08
CA GLY A 181 -21.15 -8.78 9.18
C GLY A 181 -21.38 -7.37 9.74
N ILE A 182 -20.31 -6.57 9.85
CA ILE A 182 -20.39 -5.15 10.23
C ILE A 182 -21.19 -4.37 9.19
N LEU A 183 -20.91 -4.54 7.90
CA LEU A 183 -21.66 -3.88 6.82
C LEU A 183 -23.14 -4.26 6.84
N GLU A 184 -23.47 -5.54 6.99
CA GLU A 184 -24.87 -5.99 7.07
C GLU A 184 -25.62 -5.34 8.24
N LYS A 185 -24.97 -5.23 9.40
CA LYS A 185 -25.53 -4.59 10.59
C LYS A 185 -25.78 -3.10 10.36
N GLN A 186 -24.79 -2.38 9.81
CA GLN A 186 -24.88 -0.94 9.59
C GLN A 186 -25.85 -0.57 8.46
N LEU A 187 -25.89 -1.37 7.38
CA LEU A 187 -26.79 -1.16 6.24
C LEU A 187 -28.21 -1.69 6.48
N LYS A 188 -28.43 -2.46 7.55
CA LYS A 188 -29.70 -3.17 7.82
C LYS A 188 -30.16 -4.05 6.66
N LEU A 189 -29.20 -4.64 5.93
CA LEU A 189 -29.43 -5.49 4.76
C LEU A 189 -28.55 -6.74 4.83
N LYS A 190 -29.04 -7.88 4.32
CA LYS A 190 -28.25 -9.11 4.24
C LYS A 190 -27.51 -9.20 2.90
N ALA A 191 -26.23 -9.54 2.93
CA ALA A 191 -25.44 -9.69 1.73
C ALA A 191 -25.81 -10.99 1.02
N ARG A 192 -26.09 -10.91 -0.29
CA ARG A 192 -26.19 -12.12 -1.13
C ARG A 192 -24.77 -12.63 -1.39
N ARG A 193 -24.43 -13.81 -0.90
CA ARG A 193 -23.07 -14.37 -1.05
C ARG A 193 -23.06 -15.37 -2.20
N ARG A 194 -22.18 -15.21 -3.19
CA ARG A 194 -21.88 -16.29 -4.16
C ARG A 194 -21.11 -17.40 -3.44
N ARG A 195 -21.32 -18.66 -3.84
CA ARG A 195 -20.53 -19.80 -3.29
C ARG A 195 -19.04 -19.49 -3.37
N TRP A 196 -18.35 -19.79 -2.28
CA TRP A 196 -16.93 -19.52 -2.03
C TRP A 196 -16.05 -19.99 -3.20
N LYS A 197 -15.18 -19.11 -3.71
CA LYS A 197 -14.12 -19.51 -4.64
C LYS A 197 -12.81 -19.69 -3.86
N CYS A 198 -12.28 -20.91 -3.89
CA CYS A 198 -10.92 -21.18 -3.43
C CYS A 198 -9.95 -20.53 -4.43
N ARG A 199 -8.98 -19.73 -3.96
CA ARG A 199 -7.88 -19.27 -4.81
C ARG A 199 -6.72 -20.25 -4.67
N GLU A 200 -6.71 -21.29 -5.49
CA GLU A 200 -5.46 -21.97 -5.85
C GLU A 200 -4.75 -21.07 -6.86
N THR A 201 -3.73 -20.36 -6.37
CA THR A 201 -2.75 -19.55 -7.12
C THR A 201 -3.31 -18.42 -8.02
N ALA A 202 -2.54 -17.33 -8.11
CA ALA A 202 -2.93 -16.15 -8.85
C ALA A 202 -2.87 -16.40 -10.37
N THR A 203 -4.00 -16.63 -11.03
CA THR A 203 -4.14 -16.35 -12.46
C THR A 203 -5.33 -15.41 -12.69
N PHE A 204 -4.98 -14.19 -13.09
CA PHE A 204 -5.91 -13.21 -13.62
C PHE A 204 -6.36 -13.71 -15.00
N ARG A 205 -7.45 -14.48 -15.07
CA ARG A 205 -8.14 -14.75 -16.34
C ARG A 205 -9.14 -13.62 -16.58
N SER A 206 -8.71 -12.59 -17.31
CA SER A 206 -9.63 -11.66 -17.96
C SER A 206 -10.42 -12.44 -19.00
N ARG A 207 -11.75 -12.49 -18.83
CA ARG A 207 -12.65 -12.90 -19.91
C ARG A 207 -12.82 -11.70 -20.83
N THR A 208 -12.07 -11.68 -21.93
CA THR A 208 -12.48 -10.92 -23.11
C THR A 208 -12.12 -11.78 -24.32
N ARG A 209 -13.16 -12.26 -25.00
CA ARG A 209 -13.04 -12.75 -26.38
C ARG A 209 -12.77 -11.51 -27.24
N ILE A 210 -11.64 -11.48 -27.92
CA ILE A 210 -11.52 -11.25 -29.37
C ILE A 210 -10.45 -12.24 -29.83
#